data_AF-A0A7S0ITX6-F1
#
_entry.id   AF-A0A7S0ITX6-F1
#
_cell.length_a   1.000
_cell.length_b   1.000
_cell.length_c   1.000
_cell.angle_alpha   90.00
_cell.angle_beta   90.00
_cell.angle_gamma   90.00
#
_symmetry.space_group_name_H-M   'P 1'
#
loop_
_entity.id
_entity.type
_entity.pdbx_description
1 polymer ?
#
loop_
_entity_poly.entity_id
_entity_poly.type
_entity_poly.pdbx_seq_one_letter_code
_entity_poly.pdbx_strand_id
1 'polypeptide(L)'
;DEMPGLSLLACTLPGETAVTPFVVTAERMPQWSSLFRADDEGRPAFLLFADPYSAVTQVTSILNQLCPGSVVAGGLSTPPLDTTPSLALYTAGARCRALAPGSLVGVRLCGPRFEMHTATAQGAAPVGPPFLVTAAKDNLCLELDGAPAMQRLQEVS
;
A
#
# COMPACT_ATOMS: atom_id res chain seq x y z
N ASP A 1 0.82 29.95 -3.93
CA ASP A 1 -0.42 29.30 -4.40
C ASP A 1 -0.13 27.86 -4.77
N GLU A 2 -0.64 26.92 -4.00
CA GLU A 2 -0.62 25.50 -4.37
C GLU A 2 -1.78 25.22 -5.34
N MET A 3 -1.46 24.75 -6.55
CA MET A 3 -2.45 24.22 -7.47
C MET A 3 -2.54 22.70 -7.34
N PRO A 4 -3.71 22.08 -7.56
CA PRO A 4 -3.82 20.63 -7.52
C PRO A 4 -2.94 19.98 -8.58
N GLY A 5 -2.14 18.99 -8.18
CA GLY A 5 -1.36 18.14 -9.06
C GLY A 5 -2.07 16.82 -9.33
N LEU A 6 -1.93 16.28 -10.55
CA LEU A 6 -2.39 14.94 -10.93
C LEU A 6 -1.20 14.09 -11.34
N SER A 7 -1.11 12.89 -10.77
CA SER A 7 -0.21 11.84 -11.26
C SER A 7 -1.05 10.69 -11.82
N LEU A 8 -0.65 10.18 -12.98
CA LEU A 8 -1.32 9.06 -13.65
C LEU A 8 -0.32 7.94 -13.91
N LEU A 9 -0.65 6.75 -13.43
CA LEU A 9 0.02 5.52 -13.80
C LEU A 9 -0.83 4.78 -14.83
N ALA A 10 -0.26 4.52 -16.00
CA ALA A 10 -0.88 3.73 -17.06
C ALA A 10 0.06 2.60 -17.50
N CYS A 11 -0.49 1.45 -17.84
CA CYS A 11 0.28 0.31 -18.34
C CYS A 11 -0.52 -0.49 -19.38
N THR A 12 0.19 -1.24 -20.21
CA THR A 12 -0.38 -2.28 -21.06
C THR A 12 0.02 -3.62 -20.48
N LEU A 13 -0.97 -4.49 -20.26
CA LEU A 13 -0.78 -5.83 -19.73
C LEU A 13 -0.82 -6.85 -20.88
N PRO A 14 -0.16 -8.02 -20.73
CA PRO A 14 -0.42 -9.16 -21.61
C PRO A 14 -1.92 -9.47 -21.69
N GLY A 15 -2.40 -9.84 -22.87
CA GLY A 15 -3.84 -9.95 -23.16
C GLY A 15 -4.59 -10.96 -22.29
N GLU A 16 -3.89 -11.98 -21.78
CA GLU A 16 -4.44 -13.00 -20.89
C GLU A 16 -4.35 -12.64 -19.40
N THR A 17 -3.88 -11.43 -19.05
CA THR A 17 -3.76 -10.99 -17.66
C THR A 17 -5.14 -10.67 -17.09
N ALA A 18 -5.60 -11.47 -16.13
CA ALA A 18 -6.80 -11.21 -15.36
C ALA A 18 -6.56 -10.06 -14.38
N VAL A 19 -7.39 -9.03 -14.46
CA VAL A 19 -7.41 -7.89 -13.54
C VAL A 19 -8.64 -8.00 -12.65
N THR A 20 -8.43 -8.29 -11.37
CA THR A 20 -9.53 -8.49 -10.41
C THR A 20 -9.45 -7.46 -9.28
N PRO A 21 -10.26 -6.38 -9.32
CA PRO A 21 -10.31 -5.41 -8.25
C PRO A 21 -11.04 -5.96 -7.03
N PHE A 22 -10.63 -5.54 -5.84
CA PHE A 22 -11.33 -5.81 -4.59
C PHE A 22 -11.25 -4.62 -3.64
N VAL A 23 -12.22 -4.54 -2.73
CA VAL A 23 -12.29 -3.47 -1.73
C VAL A 23 -12.41 -4.11 -0.36
N VAL A 24 -11.65 -3.59 0.59
CA VAL A 24 -11.69 -3.94 2.00
C VAL A 24 -12.18 -2.71 2.78
N THR A 25 -13.18 -2.90 3.65
CA THR A 25 -13.62 -1.91 4.63
C THR A 25 -13.66 -2.55 6.01
N ALA A 26 -13.88 -1.76 7.07
CA ALA A 26 -14.03 -2.28 8.43
C ALA A 26 -15.17 -3.31 8.54
N GLU A 27 -16.24 -3.13 7.77
CA GLU A 27 -17.43 -3.98 7.77
C GLU A 27 -17.33 -5.14 6.79
N ARG A 28 -16.41 -5.08 5.82
CA ARG A 28 -16.37 -6.02 4.70
C ARG A 28 -14.95 -6.39 4.29
N MET A 29 -14.60 -7.63 4.64
CA MET A 29 -13.46 -8.33 4.06
C MET A 29 -13.90 -9.12 2.81
N PRO A 30 -13.06 -9.20 1.76
CA PRO A 30 -13.34 -10.08 0.63
C PRO A 30 -13.27 -11.54 1.07
N GLN A 31 -14.06 -12.39 0.42
CA GLN A 31 -13.81 -13.82 0.47
C GLN A 31 -12.55 -14.09 -0.35
N TRP A 32 -11.42 -14.33 0.31
CA TRP A 32 -10.14 -14.45 -0.40
C TRP A 32 -10.17 -15.52 -1.48
N SER A 33 -10.90 -16.63 -1.28
CA SER A 33 -11.10 -17.66 -2.29
C SER A 33 -11.78 -17.16 -3.56
N SER A 34 -12.66 -16.15 -3.50
CA SER A 34 -13.30 -15.58 -4.70
C SER A 34 -12.34 -14.71 -5.51
N LEU A 35 -11.21 -14.31 -4.90
CA LEU A 35 -10.12 -13.66 -5.61
C LEU A 35 -9.20 -14.67 -6.28
N PHE A 36 -9.41 -15.97 -6.22
CA PHE A 36 -8.60 -16.95 -6.95
C PHE A 36 -9.50 -17.76 -7.87
N ARG A 37 -9.01 -18.05 -9.06
CA ARG A 37 -9.74 -18.91 -10.00
C ARG A 37 -9.06 -20.26 -10.08
N ALA A 38 -9.86 -21.30 -10.31
CA ALA A 38 -9.34 -22.66 -10.45
C ALA A 38 -8.41 -22.81 -11.68
N ASP A 39 -8.59 -21.95 -12.69
CA ASP A 39 -7.81 -21.87 -13.92
C ASP A 39 -6.69 -20.81 -13.88
N ASP A 40 -6.34 -20.30 -12.69
CA ASP A 40 -5.24 -19.33 -12.56
C ASP A 40 -3.90 -19.99 -12.96
N GLU A 41 -3.36 -19.56 -14.10
CA GLU A 41 -2.02 -19.90 -14.53
C GLU A 41 -1.05 -18.75 -14.20
N GLY A 42 0.04 -19.08 -13.51
CA GLY A 42 1.06 -18.11 -13.10
C GLY A 42 0.95 -17.67 -11.64
N ARG A 43 1.88 -16.83 -11.21
CA ARG A 43 1.92 -16.29 -9.84
C ARG A 43 1.15 -14.97 -9.80
N PRO A 44 0.16 -14.80 -8.91
CA PRO A 44 -0.55 -13.53 -8.82
C PRO A 44 0.36 -12.45 -8.23
N ALA A 45 0.11 -11.19 -8.59
CA ALA A 45 0.65 -10.02 -7.91
C ALA A 45 -0.48 -9.08 -7.50
N PHE A 46 -0.21 -8.21 -6.53
CA PHE A 46 -1.20 -7.36 -5.91
C PHE A 46 -0.72 -5.90 -5.87
N LEU A 47 -1.58 -5.00 -6.34
CA LEU A 47 -1.44 -3.56 -6.10
C LEU A 47 -2.45 -3.13 -5.03
N LEU A 48 -1.99 -2.56 -3.92
CA LEU A 48 -2.81 -2.11 -2.80
C LEU A 48 -2.71 -0.59 -2.64
N PHE A 49 -3.84 0.10 -2.72
CA PHE A 49 -3.98 1.51 -2.40
C PHE A 49 -4.84 1.63 -1.15
N ALA A 50 -4.24 2.10 -0.06
CA ALA A 50 -4.86 2.00 1.24
C ALA A 50 -4.94 3.34 1.95
N ASP A 51 -6.02 3.53 2.68
CA ASP A 51 -6.06 4.50 3.77
C ASP A 51 -5.10 4.04 4.88
N PRO A 52 -4.29 4.93 5.49
CA PRO A 52 -3.33 4.54 6.51
C PRO A 52 -3.99 3.93 7.76
N TYR A 53 -5.28 4.20 7.99
CA TYR A 53 -6.06 3.64 9.10
C TYR A 53 -6.82 2.35 8.72
N SER A 54 -6.61 1.83 7.52
CA SER A 54 -7.22 0.59 7.06
C SER A 54 -6.52 -0.66 7.62
N ALA A 55 -7.11 -1.83 7.37
CA ALA A 55 -6.54 -3.12 7.71
C ALA A 55 -5.37 -3.56 6.78
N VAL A 56 -4.62 -2.63 6.17
CA VAL A 56 -3.58 -2.93 5.17
C VAL A 56 -2.50 -3.90 5.68
N THR A 57 -2.09 -3.79 6.94
CA THR A 57 -1.11 -4.70 7.56
C THR A 57 -1.67 -6.12 7.72
N GLN A 58 -2.95 -6.24 8.10
CA GLN A 58 -3.64 -7.53 8.17
C GLN A 58 -3.81 -8.14 6.77
N VAL A 59 -4.24 -7.35 5.79
CA VAL A 59 -4.44 -7.79 4.40
C VAL A 59 -3.13 -8.27 3.78
N THR A 60 -2.03 -7.52 3.93
CA THR A 60 -0.72 -7.92 3.43
C THR A 60 -0.23 -9.22 4.07
N SER A 61 -0.45 -9.41 5.38
CA SER A 61 -0.16 -10.68 6.06
C SER A 61 -0.97 -11.86 5.49
N ILE A 62 -2.28 -11.67 5.28
CA ILE A 62 -3.15 -12.70 4.68
C ILE A 62 -2.67 -13.06 3.27
N LEU A 63 -2.38 -12.07 2.42
CA LEU A 63 -1.89 -12.31 1.07
C LEU A 63 -0.55 -13.04 1.05
N ASN A 64 0.36 -12.73 1.98
CA ASN A 64 1.63 -13.44 2.10
C ASN A 64 1.44 -14.92 2.50
N GLN A 65 0.42 -15.24 3.30
CA GLN A 65 0.08 -16.62 3.67
C GLN A 65 -0.60 -17.37 2.52
N LEU A 66 -1.52 -16.72 1.81
CA LEU A 66 -2.29 -17.33 0.73
C LEU A 66 -1.48 -17.49 -0.57
N CYS A 67 -0.56 -16.56 -0.83
CA CYS A 67 0.25 -16.55 -2.05
C CYS A 67 1.73 -16.31 -1.70
N PRO A 68 2.42 -17.29 -1.12
CA PRO A 68 3.82 -17.14 -0.76
C PRO A 68 4.69 -16.75 -1.97
N GLY A 69 5.46 -15.68 -1.80
CA GLY A 69 6.36 -15.14 -2.83
C GLY A 69 5.67 -14.34 -3.94
N SER A 70 4.36 -14.11 -3.87
CA SER A 70 3.70 -13.10 -4.69
C SER A 70 4.15 -11.69 -4.32
N VAL A 71 4.25 -10.83 -5.32
CA VAL A 71 4.54 -9.42 -5.10
C VAL A 71 3.30 -8.71 -4.58
N VAL A 72 3.47 -7.93 -3.52
CA VAL A 72 2.49 -6.96 -3.04
C VAL A 72 3.15 -5.58 -3.02
N ALA A 73 2.61 -4.63 -3.78
CA ALA A 73 3.10 -3.27 -3.87
C ALA A 73 1.94 -2.26 -3.88
N GLY A 74 2.23 -0.97 -3.85
CA GLY A 74 1.21 0.07 -3.98
C GLY A 74 1.55 1.33 -3.19
N GLY A 75 0.53 1.96 -2.58
CA GLY A 75 0.70 3.24 -1.90
C GLY A 75 -0.30 3.47 -0.78
N LEU A 76 0.12 4.30 0.19
CA LEU A 76 -0.75 4.80 1.25
C LEU A 76 -1.18 6.22 0.89
N SER A 77 -2.45 6.52 1.11
CA SER A 77 -2.93 7.90 1.10
C SER A 77 -2.48 8.62 2.38
N THR A 78 -2.55 9.95 2.36
CA THR A 78 -2.26 10.79 3.53
C THR A 78 -3.42 11.76 3.77
N PRO A 79 -4.57 11.26 4.28
CA PRO A 79 -5.66 12.14 4.65
C PRO A 79 -5.28 13.05 5.82
N PRO A 80 -5.88 14.26 5.90
CA PRO A 80 -5.63 15.18 7.01
C PRO A 80 -6.18 14.67 8.36
N LEU A 81 -7.22 13.84 8.34
CA LEU A 81 -7.84 13.23 9.51
C LEU A 81 -8.28 11.80 9.18
N ASP A 82 -8.36 10.95 10.20
CA ASP A 82 -8.84 9.56 10.12
C ASP A 82 -10.32 9.41 9.68
N THR A 83 -11.10 10.47 9.81
CA THR A 83 -12.50 10.54 9.36
C THR A 83 -12.66 11.04 7.94
N THR A 84 -11.57 11.46 7.27
CA THR A 84 -11.63 12.01 5.91
C THR A 84 -11.46 10.89 4.88
N PRO A 85 -12.44 10.69 3.97
CA PRO A 85 -12.27 9.78 2.84
C PRO A 85 -11.04 10.14 1.99
N SER A 86 -10.14 9.17 1.82
CA SER A 86 -8.86 9.38 1.14
C SER A 86 -8.73 8.60 -0.18
N LEU A 87 -9.70 7.72 -0.45
CA LEU A 87 -9.75 6.87 -1.63
C LEU A 87 -11.09 7.03 -2.34
N ALA A 88 -11.06 6.95 -3.66
CA ALA A 88 -12.25 6.89 -4.50
C ALA A 88 -12.13 5.74 -5.50
N LEU A 89 -13.27 5.14 -5.85
CA LEU A 89 -13.34 4.11 -6.87
C LEU A 89 -14.24 4.57 -8.01
N TYR A 90 -13.71 4.46 -9.22
CA TYR A 90 -14.46 4.61 -10.45
C TYR A 90 -14.41 3.30 -11.23
N THR A 91 -15.58 2.73 -11.50
CA THR A 91 -15.73 1.58 -12.41
C THR A 91 -16.44 2.06 -13.67
N ALA A 92 -16.03 1.52 -14.82
CA ALA A 92 -16.63 1.90 -16.11
C ALA A 92 -18.16 1.71 -16.07
N GLY A 93 -18.90 2.76 -16.43
CA GLY A 93 -20.36 2.78 -16.38
C GLY A 93 -20.97 3.07 -14.99
N ALA A 94 -20.16 3.28 -13.95
CA ALA A 94 -20.62 3.70 -12.63
C ALA A 94 -20.23 5.15 -12.33
N ARG A 95 -20.84 5.73 -11.29
CA ARG A 95 -20.42 7.02 -10.75
C ARG A 95 -19.17 6.84 -9.89
N CYS A 96 -18.23 7.78 -9.99
CA CYS A 96 -17.13 7.87 -9.05
C CYS A 96 -17.72 8.05 -7.65
N ARG A 97 -17.24 7.26 -6.69
CA ARG A 97 -17.64 7.36 -5.29
C ARG A 97 -16.43 7.35 -4.38
N ALA A 98 -16.45 8.23 -3.38
CA ALA A 98 -15.53 8.13 -2.25
C ALA A 98 -15.83 6.83 -1.49
N LEU A 99 -14.76 6.18 -1.02
CA LEU A 99 -14.86 5.06 -0.11
C LEU A 99 -14.91 5.57 1.33
N ALA A 100 -15.42 4.76 2.26
CA ALA A 100 -15.41 5.12 3.67
C ALA A 100 -13.95 5.30 4.16
N PRO A 101 -13.69 6.16 5.16
CA PRO A 101 -12.37 6.23 5.79
C PRO A 101 -11.93 4.86 6.30
N GLY A 102 -10.62 4.59 6.28
CA GLY A 102 -10.09 3.27 6.63
C GLY A 102 -10.36 2.16 5.59
N SER A 103 -10.76 2.52 4.37
CA SER A 103 -10.88 1.55 3.26
C SER A 103 -9.53 1.24 2.60
N LEU A 104 -9.46 0.10 1.93
CA LEU A 104 -8.37 -0.28 1.03
C LEU A 104 -8.95 -0.75 -0.30
N VAL A 105 -8.29 -0.38 -1.39
CA VAL A 105 -8.53 -0.90 -2.74
C VAL A 105 -7.36 -1.77 -3.13
N GLY A 106 -7.64 -3.00 -3.57
CA GLY A 106 -6.66 -3.90 -4.12
C GLY A 106 -6.96 -4.24 -5.57
N VAL A 107 -5.92 -4.54 -6.33
CA VAL A 107 -6.03 -5.13 -7.68
C VAL A 107 -5.16 -6.37 -7.70
N ARG A 108 -5.77 -7.54 -7.91
CA ARG A 108 -5.04 -8.76 -8.24
C ARG A 108 -4.79 -8.82 -9.74
N LEU A 109 -3.55 -9.10 -10.10
CA LEU A 109 -3.07 -9.32 -11.46
C LEU A 109 -2.54 -10.75 -11.57
N CYS A 110 -3.03 -11.53 -12.53
CA CYS A 110 -2.58 -12.90 -12.73
C CYS A 110 -2.69 -13.31 -14.20
N GLY A 111 -1.73 -14.07 -14.72
CA GLY A 111 -1.80 -14.60 -16.07
C GLY A 111 -0.52 -15.36 -16.44
N PRO A 112 -0.58 -16.23 -17.46
CA PRO A 112 0.50 -17.17 -17.78
C PRO A 112 1.80 -16.48 -18.25
N ARG A 113 1.69 -15.25 -18.74
CA ARG A 113 2.83 -14.43 -19.22
C ARG A 113 3.00 -13.13 -18.44
N PHE A 114 2.37 -13.03 -17.28
CA PHE A 114 2.47 -11.87 -16.40
C PHE A 114 3.50 -12.13 -15.30
N GLU A 115 4.43 -11.20 -15.15
CA GLU A 115 5.35 -11.16 -14.01
C GLU A 115 5.47 -9.72 -13.53
N MET A 116 5.49 -9.55 -12.20
CA MET A 116 5.68 -8.25 -11.57
C MET A 116 6.96 -8.30 -10.74
N HIS A 117 7.84 -7.35 -10.96
CA HIS A 117 9.01 -7.12 -10.12
C HIS A 117 8.85 -5.79 -9.38
N THR A 118 9.34 -5.74 -8.15
CA THR A 118 9.45 -4.49 -7.40
C THR A 118 10.89 -4.03 -7.39
N ALA A 119 11.08 -2.73 -7.57
CA ALA A 119 12.34 -2.06 -7.33
C ALA A 119 12.08 -0.96 -6.30
N THR A 120 12.97 -0.81 -5.33
CA THR A 120 12.94 0.33 -4.43
C THR A 120 13.70 1.48 -5.08
N ALA A 121 13.02 2.58 -5.37
CA ALA A 121 13.71 3.85 -5.57
C ALA A 121 14.01 4.40 -4.17
N GLN A 122 15.21 4.13 -3.64
CA GLN A 122 15.68 4.80 -2.43
C GLN A 122 15.99 6.26 -2.80
N GLY A 123 14.97 7.11 -2.70
CA GLY A 123 15.04 8.55 -2.94
C GLY A 123 15.16 9.39 -1.67
N ALA A 124 15.38 8.75 -0.51
CA ALA A 124 15.70 9.48 0.71
C ALA A 124 17.20 9.78 0.71
N ALA A 125 17.57 11.04 0.48
CA ALA A 125 18.88 11.50 0.88
C ALA A 125 18.90 11.52 2.42
N PRO A 126 19.83 10.82 3.09
CA PRO A 126 19.92 10.88 4.54
C PRO A 126 20.13 12.32 5.00
N VAL A 127 19.40 12.72 6.04
CA VAL A 127 19.57 14.02 6.71
C VAL A 127 20.51 13.82 7.89
N GLY A 128 21.68 14.45 7.83
CA GLY A 128 22.69 14.38 8.89
C GLY A 128 23.49 13.05 8.96
N PRO A 129 24.33 12.90 10.00
CA PRO A 129 25.08 11.66 10.25
C PRO A 129 24.13 10.51 10.67
N PRO A 130 24.54 9.25 10.50
CA PRO A 130 23.79 8.12 11.03
C PRO A 130 23.79 8.15 12.57
N PHE A 131 22.64 7.86 13.17
CA PHE A 131 22.47 7.70 14.61
C PHE A 131 22.18 6.24 14.96
N LEU A 132 22.71 5.76 16.09
CA LEU A 132 22.36 4.46 16.67
C LEU A 132 21.12 4.60 17.54
N VAL A 133 20.10 3.76 17.33
CA VAL A 133 18.96 3.67 18.25
C VAL A 133 19.42 2.99 19.54
N THR A 134 19.49 3.74 20.64
CA THR A 134 19.90 3.20 21.95
C THR A 134 18.73 2.84 22.85
N ALA A 135 17.53 3.36 22.58
CA ALA A 135 16.29 2.96 23.26
C ALA A 135 15.06 3.15 22.36
N ALA A 136 14.13 2.19 22.40
CA ALA A 136 12.85 2.23 21.69
C ALA A 136 11.75 1.47 22.45
N LYS A 137 10.50 1.84 22.20
CA LYS A 137 9.30 1.11 22.66
C LYS A 137 8.33 0.98 21.51
N ASP A 138 8.05 -0.26 21.09
CA ASP A 138 7.20 -0.56 19.92
C ASP A 138 7.69 0.21 18.68
N ASN A 139 6.88 1.12 18.14
CA ASN A 139 7.19 1.98 17.00
C ASN A 139 7.72 3.37 17.40
N LEU A 140 8.05 3.61 18.69
CA LEU A 140 8.58 4.87 19.20
C LEU A 140 10.09 4.76 19.45
N CYS A 141 10.87 5.53 18.69
CA CYS A 141 12.30 5.74 18.96
C CYS A 141 12.46 6.74 20.11
N LEU A 142 13.02 6.30 21.24
CA LEU A 142 13.15 7.13 22.45
C LEU A 142 14.52 7.81 22.50
N GLU A 143 15.57 7.09 22.09
CA GLU A 143 16.94 7.60 22.12
C GLU A 143 17.73 7.29 20.85
N LEU A 144 18.59 8.25 20.51
CA LEU A 144 19.56 8.22 19.42
C LEU A 144 20.94 8.60 19.99
N ASP A 145 21.92 7.72 19.84
CA ASP A 145 23.29 7.86 20.40
C ASP A 145 23.30 8.24 21.89
N GLY A 146 22.44 7.57 22.69
CA GLY A 146 22.37 7.74 24.14
C GLY A 146 21.72 9.05 24.60
N ALA A 147 21.06 9.79 23.70
CA ALA A 147 20.35 11.02 24.00
C ALA A 147 18.89 10.95 23.50
N PRO A 148 17.97 11.77 24.04
CA PRO A 148 16.59 11.80 23.57
C PRO A 148 16.49 12.02 22.06
N ALA A 149 15.71 11.20 21.35
CA ALA A 149 15.65 11.19 19.88
C ALA A 149 15.27 12.56 19.29
N MET A 150 14.39 13.30 19.97
CA MET A 150 13.96 14.63 19.53
C MET A 150 15.09 15.66 19.56
N GLN A 151 16.00 15.56 20.54
CA GLN A 151 17.15 16.44 20.63
C GLN A 151 18.10 16.19 19.46
N ARG A 152 18.40 14.92 19.13
CA ARG A 152 19.25 14.56 17.99
C ARG A 152 18.67 15.00 16.66
N LEU A 153 17.36 14.89 16.49
CA LEU A 153 16.69 15.31 15.26
C LEU A 153 16.79 16.84 15.05
N GLN A 154 16.68 17.64 16.11
CA GLN A 154 16.86 19.08 16.06
C GLN A 154 18.29 19.50 15.69
N GLU A 155 19.30 18.67 15.97
CA GLU A 155 20.70 18.97 15.60
C GLU A 155 20.96 18.85 14.08
N VAL A 156 20.08 18.15 13.35
CA VAL A 156 20.24 17.86 11.91
C VAL A 156 19.13 18.45 11.04
N SER A 157 18.15 19.13 11.65
CA SER A 157 17.01 19.76 10.97
C SER A 157 17.31 21.19 10.54
#